data_AF-A0A969KWW6-F1
#
_entry.id   AF-A0A969KWW6-F1
#
_cell.length_a   1.000
_cell.length_b   1.000
_cell.length_c   1.000
_cell.angle_alpha   90.00
_cell.angle_beta   90.00
_cell.angle_gamma   90.00
#
_symmetry.space_group_name_H-M   'P 1'
#
loop_
_entity.id
_entity.type
_entity.pdbx_description
1 polymer ?
#
loop_
_entity_poly.entity_id
_entity_poly.type
_entity_poly.pdbx_seq_one_letter_code
_entity_poly.pdbx_strand_id
1 'polypeptide(L)' 'LVAIAIPGRFRKIIWRYRTTWSQVKAPLDGNDLKALGYKPGQQFKEILAALLLATLDGVVGDRDQAIAFLAKHFPQ' A
#
# COMPACT_ATOMS: atom_id res chain seq x y z
N LEU A 1 0.18 27.29 -13.78
CA LEU A 1 -0.10 26.65 -12.48
C LEU A 1 -1.56 26.93 -12.13
N VAL A 2 -2.43 25.92 -12.18
CA VAL A 2 -3.84 26.11 -11.82
C VAL A 2 -3.95 26.04 -10.29
N ALA A 3 -4.17 27.19 -9.65
CA ALA A 3 -4.46 27.26 -8.23
C ALA A 3 -5.94 26.89 -8.01
N ILE A 4 -6.22 25.61 -7.78
CA ILE A 4 -7.56 25.19 -7.34
C ILE A 4 -7.74 25.73 -5.91
N ALA A 5 -8.65 26.68 -5.75
CA ALA A 5 -9.05 27.18 -4.44
C ALA A 5 -9.85 26.08 -3.72
N ILE A 6 -9.16 25.26 -2.93
CA ILE A 6 -9.79 24.21 -2.15
C ILE A 6 -10.49 24.86 -0.94
N PRO A 7 -11.82 24.70 -0.78
CA PRO A 7 -12.54 25.23 0.37
C PRO A 7 -11.89 24.79 1.68
N GLY A 8 -11.79 25.68 2.67
CA GLY A 8 -11.03 25.47 3.92
C GLY A 8 -11.41 24.18 4.68
N ARG A 9 -12.63 23.69 4.51
CA ARG A 9 -13.12 22.42 5.09
C ARG A 9 -12.37 21.18 4.60
N PHE A 10 -11.83 21.19 3.37
CA PHE A 10 -11.09 20.05 2.81
C PHE A 10 -9.58 20.16 2.99
N ARG A 11 -9.06 21.35 3.32
CA ARG A 11 -7.62 21.54 3.59
C ARG A 11 -7.09 20.60 4.67
N LYS A 12 -7.85 20.39 5.75
CA LYS A 12 -7.47 19.45 6.82
C LYS A 12 -7.34 18.00 6.32
N ILE A 13 -8.28 17.55 5.49
CA ILE A 13 -8.30 16.18 4.96
C ILE A 13 -7.11 15.97 4.01
N ILE A 14 -6.87 16.91 3.10
CA ILE A 14 -5.75 16.82 2.14
C ILE A 14 -4.40 16.91 2.86
N TRP A 15 -4.29 17.77 3.88
CA TRP A 15 -3.07 17.86 4.66
C TRP A 15 -2.81 16.56 5.42
N ARG A 16 -3.83 15.96 6.05
CA ARG A 16 -3.71 14.66 6.73
C ARG A 16 -3.39 13.52 5.77
N TYR A 17 -3.97 13.54 4.56
CA TYR A 17 -3.58 12.62 3.49
C TYR A 17 -2.08 12.74 3.19
N ARG A 18 -1.57 13.96 3.03
CA ARG A 18 -0.17 14.19 2.67
C ARG A 18 0.83 13.96 3.81
N THR A 19 0.48 14.27 5.05
CA THR A 19 1.42 14.17 6.17
C THR A 19 1.37 12.83 6.88
N THR A 20 0.23 12.15 6.85
CA THR A 20 0.05 10.88 7.55
C THR A 20 -0.17 9.73 6.58
N TRP A 21 -1.20 9.80 5.73
CA TRP A 21 -1.62 8.63 4.95
C TRP A 21 -0.71 8.33 3.74
N SER A 22 -0.10 9.32 3.11
CA SER A 22 0.84 9.11 2.01
C SER A 22 2.21 8.63 2.46
N GLN A 23 2.47 8.64 3.78
CA GLN A 23 3.69 8.09 4.36
C GLN A 23 3.50 6.65 4.86
N VAL A 24 2.27 6.14 4.89
CA VAL A 24 1.99 4.74 5.18
C VAL A 24 2.53 3.91 4.03
N LYS A 25 3.71 3.33 4.24
CA LYS A 25 4.26 2.29 3.37
C LYS A 25 3.66 0.96 3.78
N ALA A 26 3.32 0.14 2.80
CA ALA A 26 3.04 -1.26 3.07
C ALA A 26 4.25 -1.88 3.78
N PRO A 27 4.04 -2.80 4.74
CA PRO A 27 5.13 -3.45 5.47
C PRO A 27 5.99 -4.38 4.60
N LEU A 28 5.60 -4.57 3.33
CA LEU A 28 6.34 -5.35 2.35
C LEU A 28 6.57 -4.51 1.09
N ASP A 29 7.82 -4.51 0.62
CA ASP A 29 8.22 -3.80 -0.59
C ASP A 29 8.41 -4.77 -1.77
N GLY A 30 8.57 -4.24 -2.98
CA GLY A 30 8.83 -5.07 -4.16
C GLY A 30 10.13 -5.89 -4.03
N ASN A 31 11.08 -5.43 -3.23
CA ASN A 31 12.32 -6.19 -2.98
C ASN A 31 12.08 -7.44 -2.11
N ASP A 32 11.16 -7.35 -1.14
CA ASP A 32 10.75 -8.51 -0.33
C ASP A 32 10.00 -9.54 -1.19
N LEU A 33 9.14 -9.10 -2.10
CA LEU A 33 8.46 -9.99 -3.04
C LEU A 33 9.45 -10.75 -3.93
N LYS A 34 10.56 -10.11 -4.34
CA LYS A 34 11.64 -10.80 -5.08
C LYS A 34 12.33 -11.84 -4.19
N ALA A 35 12.59 -11.52 -2.93
CA ALA A 35 13.18 -12.46 -1.97
C ALA A 35 12.29 -13.68 -1.71
N LEU A 36 10.96 -13.49 -1.78
CA LEU A 36 9.94 -14.55 -1.70
C LEU A 36 9.81 -15.38 -2.99
N GLY A 37 10.57 -15.07 -4.04
CA GLY A 37 10.58 -15.83 -5.30
C GLY A 37 9.52 -15.42 -6.32
N TYR A 38 8.75 -14.35 -6.07
CA TYR A 38 7.78 -13.86 -7.05
C TYR A 38 8.49 -13.25 -8.27
N LYS A 39 7.98 -13.55 -9.47
CA LYS A 39 8.54 -13.02 -10.72
C LYS A 39 8.11 -11.56 -10.91
N PRO A 40 9.05 -10.63 -11.12
CA PRO A 40 8.72 -9.23 -11.36
C PRO A 40 7.96 -9.10 -12.68
N GLY A 41 6.80 -8.45 -12.65
CA GLY A 41 5.91 -8.32 -13.80
C GLY A 41 4.58 -7.65 -13.43
N GLN A 42 3.54 -7.85 -14.26
CA GLN A 42 2.21 -7.27 -14.01
C GLN A 42 1.59 -7.75 -12.69
N GLN A 43 1.82 -9.03 -12.36
CA GLN A 43 1.37 -9.65 -11.11
C GLN A 43 1.94 -8.95 -9.86
N PHE A 44 3.14 -8.39 -9.94
CA PHE A 44 3.75 -7.64 -8.84
C PHE A 44 2.97 -6.38 -8.48
N LYS A 45 2.46 -5.67 -9.51
CA LYS A 45 1.61 -4.49 -9.30
C LYS A 45 0.30 -4.88 -8.62
N GLU A 46 -0.31 -5.99 -9.04
CA GLU A 46 -1.56 -6.49 -8.45
C GLU A 46 -1.35 -6.91 -7.00
N ILE A 47 -0.27 -7.62 -6.72
CA ILE A 47 0.11 -8.04 -5.37
C ILE A 47 0.35 -6.84 -4.46
N LEU A 48 1.16 -5.87 -4.91
CA LEU A 48 1.43 -4.65 -4.12
C LEU A 48 0.17 -3.81 -3.91
N ALA A 49 -0.71 -3.73 -4.91
CA ALA A 49 -1.99 -3.03 -4.77
C ALA A 49 -2.91 -3.73 -3.77
N ALA A 50 -3.04 -5.07 -3.84
CA ALA A 50 -3.84 -5.85 -2.91
C ALA A 50 -3.30 -5.78 -1.48
N LEU A 51 -1.97 -5.85 -1.33
CA LEU A 51 -1.31 -5.72 -0.04
C LEU A 51 -1.51 -4.32 0.56
N LEU A 52 -1.36 -3.28 -0.24
CA LEU A 52 -1.63 -1.90 0.19
C LEU A 52 -3.09 -1.74 0.61
N LEU A 53 -4.03 -2.33 -0.14
CA LEU A 53 -5.45 -2.32 0.23
C LEU A 53 -5.68 -2.99 1.57
N ALA A 54 -5.13 -4.19 1.77
CA ALA A 54 -5.23 -4.93 3.03
C ALA A 54 -4.55 -4.19 4.21
N THR A 55 -3.49 -3.42 3.94
CA THR A 55 -2.83 -2.56 4.93
C THR A 55 -3.73 -1.39 5.31
N LEU A 56 -4.39 -0.75 4.33
CA LEU A 56 -5.33 0.34 4.56
C LEU A 56 -6.61 -0.13 5.28
N ASP A 57 -7.07 -1.34 4.97
CA ASP A 57 -8.19 -1.99 5.66
C ASP A 57 -7.82 -2.46 7.08
N GLY A 58 -6.54 -2.37 7.47
CA GLY A 58 -6.06 -2.78 8.78
C GLY A 58 -5.95 -4.31 8.97
N VAL A 59 -6.06 -5.07 7.88
CA VAL A 59 -5.91 -6.54 7.87
C VAL A 59 -4.44 -6.94 8.00
N VAL A 60 -3.54 -6.11 7.49
CA VAL A 60 -2.10 -6.35 7.48
C VAL A 60 -1.37 -5.15 8.09
N GLY A 61 -0.85 -5.31 9.31
CA GLY A 61 -0.09 -4.26 10.01
C GLY A 61 1.41 -4.51 10.04
N ASP A 62 1.85 -5.76 9.83
CA ASP A 62 3.24 -6.18 10.00
C ASP A 62 3.72 -7.04 8.83
N ARG A 63 5.04 -7.23 8.72
CA ARG A 63 5.69 -7.98 7.65
C ARG A 63 5.25 -9.44 7.66
N ASP A 64 5.13 -10.06 8.84
CA ASP A 64 4.67 -11.46 8.95
C ASP A 64 3.22 -11.62 8.49
N GLN A 65 2.35 -10.66 8.82
CA GLN A 65 0.96 -10.66 8.35
C GLN A 65 0.88 -10.49 6.83
N ALA A 66 1.76 -9.67 6.25
CA ALA A 66 1.83 -9.49 4.82
C ALA A 66 2.23 -10.78 4.11
N ILE A 67 3.22 -11.51 4.64
CA ILE A 67 3.63 -12.82 4.11
C ILE A 67 2.48 -13.82 4.21
N ALA A 68 1.78 -13.88 5.34
CA ALA A 68 0.62 -14.75 5.50
C ALA A 68 -0.53 -14.41 4.53
N PHE A 69 -0.77 -13.12 4.29
CA PHE A 69 -1.75 -12.66 3.30
C PHE A 69 -1.38 -13.09 1.88
N LEU A 70 -0.09 -12.96 1.51
CA LEU A 70 0.42 -13.40 0.22
C LEU A 70 0.27 -14.91 0.03
N ALA A 71 0.61 -15.71 1.04
CA ALA A 71 0.45 -17.17 1.00
C ALA A 71 -1.02 -17.58 0.80
N LYS A 72 -1.97 -16.80 1.31
CA LYS A 72 -3.40 -17.09 1.22
C LYS A 72 -4.04 -16.65 -0.10
N HIS A 73 -3.65 -15.48 -0.62
CA HIS A 73 -4.27 -14.88 -1.81
C HIS A 73 -3.49 -15.10 -3.10
N PHE A 74 -2.19 -15.32 -3.02
CA PHE A 74 -1.29 -15.53 -4.16
C PHE A 74 -0.40 -16.77 -3.94
N PRO A 75 -1.00 -17.97 -3.86
CA PRO A 75 -0.23 -19.21 -3.87
C PRO A 75 0.54 -19.32 -5.20
N GLN A 76 1.82 -19.70 -5.12
CA GLN A 76 2.70 -19.92 -6.28
C GLN A 76 2.40 -21.24 -6.98
#